data_AF-A0A8H6D2M4-F1
#
_entry.id   AF-A0A8H6D2M4-F1
#
_cell.length_a   1.000
_cell.length_b   1.000
_cell.length_c   1.000
_cell.angle_alpha   90.00
_cell.angle_beta   90.00
_cell.angle_gamma   90.00
#
_symmetry.space_group_name_H-M   'P 1'
#
loop_
_entity.id
_entity.type
_entity.pdbx_description
1 polymer ?
#
loop_
_entity_poly.entity_id
_entity_poly.type
_entity_poly.pdbx_seq_one_letter_code
_entity_poly.pdbx_strand_id
1 'polypeptide(L)'
;MDPFNALPPEVQLKILLSINSPSSLFSITLASPAMLQRYEQEQTQVDQNLPRLEEDESRSPQEYYTCLKREKDTLLRILRKNPAFEEPAILREKARRLIKESTACDLATVAKYVRWMPPGAFILCRQSAREASIPATFEIFGSRTVAEIELGLEFTLGMWKLEGTLDSEEPIDFCFGIC
;
A
#
# COMPACT_ATOMS: atom_id res chain seq x y z
N MET A 1 -29.90 -9.02 16.26
CA MET A 1 -28.48 -9.41 16.39
C MET A 1 -27.65 -8.27 15.87
N ASP A 2 -26.63 -7.83 16.60
CA ASP A 2 -25.80 -6.69 16.20
C ASP A 2 -25.00 -7.06 14.93
N PRO A 3 -25.17 -6.33 13.81
CA PRO A 3 -24.48 -6.62 12.55
C PRO A 3 -22.96 -6.54 12.70
N PHE A 4 -22.44 -5.86 13.71
CA PHE A 4 -20.99 -5.78 13.99
C PHE A 4 -20.43 -7.13 14.45
N ASN A 5 -21.15 -7.86 15.30
CA ASN A 5 -20.71 -9.15 15.83
C ASN A 5 -20.77 -10.28 14.79
N ALA A 6 -21.41 -10.04 13.64
CA ALA A 6 -21.41 -10.96 12.50
C ALA A 6 -20.17 -10.79 11.61
N LEU A 7 -19.37 -9.74 11.82
CA LEU A 7 -18.16 -9.50 11.05
C LEU A 7 -16.99 -10.34 11.58
N PRO A 8 -16.02 -10.73 10.73
CA PRO A 8 -14.78 -11.34 11.18
C PRO A 8 -14.03 -10.42 12.17
N PRO A 9 -13.36 -10.96 13.20
CA PRO A 9 -12.67 -10.18 14.24
C PRO A 9 -11.69 -9.14 13.68
N GLU A 10 -11.04 -9.45 12.57
CA GLU A 10 -10.06 -8.58 11.90
C GLU A 10 -10.73 -7.35 11.28
N VAL A 11 -11.97 -7.51 10.80
CA VAL A 11 -12.78 -6.42 10.24
C VAL A 11 -13.31 -5.54 11.35
N GLN A 12 -13.73 -6.15 12.47
CA GLN A 12 -14.16 -5.42 13.67
C GLN A 12 -13.03 -4.53 14.21
N LEU A 13 -11.81 -5.07 14.32
CA LEU A 13 -10.60 -4.34 14.75
C LEU A 13 -10.25 -3.19 13.81
N LYS A 14 -10.32 -3.38 12.49
CA LYS A 14 -10.09 -2.31 11.52
C LYS A 14 -11.09 -1.17 11.64
N ILE A 15 -12.35 -1.48 11.89
CA ILE A 15 -13.40 -0.47 12.09
C ILE A 15 -13.12 0.32 13.37
N LEU A 16 -12.81 -0.34 14.48
CA LEU A 16 -12.48 0.32 15.76
C LEU A 16 -11.24 1.21 15.65
N LEU A 17 -10.19 0.75 14.98
CA LEU A 17 -8.96 1.53 14.76
C LEU A 17 -9.15 2.72 13.80
N SER A 18 -10.20 2.71 12.98
CA SER A 18 -10.52 3.79 12.06
C SER A 18 -11.25 4.98 12.73
N ILE A 19 -11.79 4.79 13.93
CA ILE A 19 -12.55 5.82 14.67
C ILE A 19 -11.63 6.98 15.15
N ASN A 20 -10.34 6.72 15.37
CA ASN A 20 -9.36 7.74 15.77
C ASN A 20 -8.60 8.38 14.59
N SER A 21 -8.97 8.09 13.35
CA SER A 21 -8.40 8.81 12.21
C SER A 21 -9.03 10.22 12.13
N PRO A 22 -8.24 11.31 12.10
CA PRO A 22 -8.75 12.69 12.01
C PRO A 22 -9.55 12.97 10.72
N SER A 23 -9.60 12.00 9.80
CA SER A 23 -10.30 12.06 8.52
C SER A 23 -11.75 11.53 8.54
N SER A 24 -12.26 11.00 9.66
CA SER A 24 -13.58 10.32 9.65
C SER A 24 -14.55 10.77 10.75
N LEU A 25 -15.03 12.00 10.63
CA LEU A 25 -16.22 12.46 11.39
C LEU A 25 -17.49 11.66 11.04
N PHE A 26 -17.52 10.95 9.91
CA PHE A 26 -18.64 10.11 9.48
C PHE A 26 -18.76 8.78 10.27
N SER A 27 -17.65 8.26 10.82
CA SER A 27 -17.63 7.00 11.58
C SER A 27 -18.24 7.14 12.98
N ILE A 28 -18.19 8.34 13.56
CA ILE A 28 -18.68 8.63 14.90
C ILE A 28 -20.23 8.67 14.94
N THR A 29 -20.88 9.13 13.86
CA THR A 29 -22.34 9.18 13.76
C THR A 29 -23.04 7.83 13.60
N LEU A 30 -22.30 6.76 13.28
CA LEU A 30 -22.84 5.40 13.10
C LEU A 30 -22.52 4.46 14.27
N ALA A 31 -21.75 4.93 15.26
CA ALA A 31 -21.36 4.09 16.38
C ALA A 31 -22.52 3.92 17.37
N SER A 32 -22.98 2.69 17.58
CA SER A 32 -24.00 2.41 18.60
C SER A 32 -23.43 2.68 20.00
N PRO A 33 -24.26 3.05 21.00
CA PRO A 33 -23.80 3.30 22.37
C PRO A 33 -23.03 2.13 22.99
N ALA A 34 -23.33 0.90 22.56
CA ALA A 34 -22.63 -0.30 23.00
C ALA A 34 -21.20 -0.40 22.42
N MET A 35 -20.97 0.10 21.19
CA MET A 35 -19.62 0.15 20.61
C MET A 35 -18.74 1.18 21.31
N LEU A 36 -19.30 2.33 21.73
CA LEU A 36 -18.58 3.32 22.52
C LEU A 36 -18.19 2.77 23.90
N GLN A 37 -19.09 2.06 24.60
CA GLN A 37 -18.77 1.43 25.88
C GLN A 37 -17.72 0.32 25.77
N ARG A 38 -17.77 -0.50 24.72
CA ARG A 38 -16.76 -1.54 24.49
C ARG A 38 -15.39 -0.93 24.22
N TYR A 39 -15.37 0.13 23.41
CA TYR A 39 -14.15 0.86 23.10
C TYR A 39 -13.52 1.49 24.35
N GLU A 40 -14.31 2.13 25.21
CA GLU A 40 -13.82 2.68 26.50
C GLU A 40 -13.27 1.58 27.44
N GLN A 41 -13.93 0.42 27.50
CA GLN A 41 -13.44 -0.72 28.30
C GLN A 41 -12.13 -1.32 27.75
N GLU A 42 -12.03 -1.48 26.44
CA GLU A 42 -10.82 -1.99 25.77
C GLU A 42 -9.66 -1.01 25.92
N GLN A 43 -9.92 0.30 25.79
CA GLN A 43 -8.92 1.35 25.98
C GLN A 43 -8.38 1.36 27.42
N THR A 44 -9.26 1.19 28.42
CA THR A 44 -8.86 1.09 29.83
C THR A 44 -8.00 -0.16 30.10
N GLN A 45 -8.26 -1.28 29.42
CA GLN A 45 -7.41 -2.47 29.51
C GLN A 45 -6.06 -2.28 28.83
N VAL A 46 -6.00 -1.55 27.72
CA VAL A 46 -4.74 -1.21 27.05
C VAL A 46 -3.88 -0.30 27.93
N ASP A 47 -4.46 0.73 28.54
CA ASP A 47 -3.75 1.65 29.43
C ASP A 47 -3.25 0.96 30.71
N GLN A 48 -3.96 -0.07 31.20
CA GLN A 48 -3.52 -0.88 32.34
C GLN A 48 -2.40 -1.87 32.00
N ASN A 49 -2.25 -2.26 30.73
CA ASN A 49 -1.21 -3.18 30.28
C ASN A 49 0.03 -2.46 29.70
N LEU A 50 -0.06 -1.16 29.40
CA LEU A 50 1.05 -0.32 28.95
C LEU A 50 2.28 -0.37 29.89
N PRO A 51 2.14 -0.28 31.22
CA PRO A 51 3.28 -0.32 32.14
C PRO A 51 3.99 -1.68 32.17
N ARG A 52 3.31 -2.76 31.78
CA ARG A 52 3.89 -4.10 31.65
C ARG A 52 4.61 -4.32 30.32
N LEU A 53 4.25 -3.55 29.29
CA LEU A 53 4.95 -3.52 28.00
C LEU A 53 6.20 -2.65 28.06
N GLU A 54 6.22 -1.61 28.91
CA GLU A 54 7.39 -0.76 29.15
C GLU A 54 8.51 -1.46 29.94
N GLU A 55 8.20 -2.50 30.74
CA GLU A 55 9.24 -3.33 31.40
C GLU A 55 10.08 -4.18 30.43
N ASP A 56 9.61 -4.37 29.18
CA ASP A 56 10.34 -5.08 28.11
C ASP A 56 11.26 -4.17 27.28
N GLU A 57 11.40 -2.88 27.64
CA GLU A 57 12.32 -1.90 27.02
C GLU A 57 13.80 -2.09 27.44
N SER A 58 14.13 -3.15 28.18
CA SER A 58 15.49 -3.44 28.64
C SER A 58 16.30 -4.34 27.69
N ARG A 59 15.86 -4.53 26.43
CA ARG A 59 16.69 -5.18 25.40
C ARG A 59 17.56 -4.15 24.69
N SER A 60 18.86 -4.41 24.68
CA SER A 60 19.82 -3.54 24.00
C SER A 60 19.46 -3.41 22.50
N PRO A 61 19.72 -2.27 21.85
CA PRO A 61 19.49 -2.09 20.40
C PRO A 61 20.14 -3.20 19.53
N GLN A 62 21.20 -3.83 20.02
CA GLN A 62 21.86 -4.98 19.39
C GLN A 62 21.02 -6.27 19.47
N GLU A 63 20.34 -6.52 20.58
CA GLU A 63 19.41 -7.65 20.73
C GLU A 63 18.16 -7.44 19.88
N TYR A 64 17.65 -6.21 19.80
CA TYR A 64 16.54 -5.86 18.92
C TYR A 64 16.91 -6.04 17.45
N TYR A 65 18.06 -5.51 17.02
CA TYR A 65 18.55 -5.67 15.65
C TYR A 65 18.79 -7.14 15.27
N THR A 66 19.37 -7.94 16.19
CA THR A 66 19.61 -9.37 15.92
C THR A 66 18.32 -10.17 15.86
N CYS A 67 17.31 -9.83 16.67
CA CYS A 67 15.98 -10.43 16.60
C CYS A 67 15.29 -10.11 15.27
N LEU A 68 15.25 -8.83 14.88
CA LEU A 68 14.72 -8.38 13.58
C LEU A 68 15.43 -9.03 12.39
N LYS A 69 16.75 -9.18 12.46
CA LYS A 69 17.52 -9.85 11.42
C LYS A 69 17.13 -11.33 11.29
N ARG A 70 16.97 -12.06 12.40
CA ARG A 70 16.53 -13.46 12.40
C ARG A 70 15.10 -13.60 11.87
N GLU A 71 14.21 -12.69 12.24
CA GLU A 71 12.83 -12.71 11.80
C GLU A 71 12.72 -12.43 10.29
N LYS A 72 13.45 -11.42 9.80
CA LYS A 72 13.63 -11.16 8.37
C LYS A 72 14.16 -12.40 7.63
N ASP A 73 15.20 -13.05 8.16
CA ASP A 73 15.80 -14.22 7.51
C ASP A 73 14.84 -15.42 7.49
N THR A 74 14.00 -15.56 8.51
CA THR A 74 12.95 -16.60 8.59
C THR A 74 11.85 -16.33 7.58
N LEU A 75 11.36 -15.08 7.49
CA LEU A 75 10.37 -14.66 6.50
C LEU A 75 10.91 -14.86 5.09
N LEU A 76 12.16 -14.46 4.81
CA LEU A 76 12.80 -14.69 3.51
C LEU A 76 12.92 -16.19 3.17
N ARG A 77 13.18 -17.05 4.15
CA ARG A 77 13.23 -18.50 3.93
C ARG A 77 11.86 -19.10 3.63
N ILE A 78 10.81 -18.61 4.27
CA ILE A 78 9.41 -19.00 3.99
C ILE A 78 9.02 -18.50 2.59
N LEU A 79 9.37 -17.26 2.26
CA LEU A 79 9.07 -16.63 0.97
C LEU A 79 9.81 -17.31 -0.19
N ARG A 80 11.07 -17.72 -0.01
CA ARG A 80 11.84 -18.48 -1.02
C ARG A 80 11.27 -19.87 -1.33
N LYS A 81 10.49 -20.45 -0.41
CA LYS A 81 9.78 -21.71 -0.66
C LYS A 81 8.47 -21.49 -1.43
N ASN A 82 8.06 -20.24 -1.66
CA ASN A 82 6.88 -19.89 -2.41
C ASN A 82 7.28 -19.46 -3.83
N PRO A 83 7.02 -20.26 -4.87
CA PRO A 83 7.52 -20.01 -6.24
C PRO A 83 6.98 -18.74 -6.89
N ALA A 84 5.95 -18.10 -6.31
CA ALA A 84 5.38 -16.84 -6.77
C ALA A 84 6.07 -15.59 -6.21
N PHE A 85 7.02 -15.73 -5.27
CA PHE A 85 7.68 -14.59 -4.64
C PHE A 85 8.97 -14.20 -5.39
N GLU A 86 8.95 -13.09 -6.11
CA GLU A 86 10.16 -12.47 -6.66
C GLU A 86 10.87 -11.65 -5.57
N GLU A 87 12.18 -11.84 -5.39
CA GLU A 87 12.94 -11.07 -4.40
C GLU A 87 12.89 -9.56 -4.74
N PRO A 88 12.70 -8.67 -3.74
CA PRO A 88 12.64 -7.21 -3.96
C PRO A 88 13.83 -6.64 -4.74
N ALA A 89 15.02 -7.23 -4.59
CA ALA A 89 16.20 -6.81 -5.35
C ALA A 89 16.04 -7.05 -6.86
N ILE A 90 15.43 -8.17 -7.24
CA ILE A 90 15.15 -8.52 -8.64
C ILE A 90 14.11 -7.55 -9.21
N LEU A 91 13.06 -7.24 -8.45
CA LEU A 91 12.01 -6.32 -8.87
C LEU A 91 12.55 -4.89 -9.08
N ARG A 92 13.42 -4.41 -8.18
CA ARG A 92 14.09 -3.11 -8.34
C ARG A 92 15.02 -3.07 -9.54
N GLU A 93 15.77 -4.15 -9.79
CA GLU A 93 16.66 -4.24 -10.95
C GLU A 93 15.86 -4.23 -12.26
N LYS A 94 14.77 -5.01 -12.34
CA LYS A 94 13.85 -4.99 -13.49
C LYS A 94 13.21 -3.61 -13.69
N ALA A 95 12.76 -2.95 -12.62
CA ALA A 95 12.23 -1.59 -12.68
C ALA A 95 13.22 -0.59 -13.30
N ARG A 96 14.50 -0.65 -12.91
CA ARG A 96 15.56 0.18 -13.50
C ARG A 96 15.78 -0.10 -14.98
N ARG A 97 15.71 -1.37 -15.39
CA ARG A 97 15.83 -1.74 -16.82
C ARG A 97 14.68 -1.18 -17.64
N LEU A 98 13.46 -1.24 -17.14
CA LEU A 98 12.29 -0.66 -17.82
C LEU A 98 12.46 0.84 -18.10
N ILE A 99 13.04 1.60 -17.16
CA ILE A 99 13.39 3.02 -17.40
C ILE A 99 14.47 3.14 -18.47
N LYS A 100 15.56 2.37 -18.34
CA LYS A 100 16.73 2.48 -19.24
C LYS A 100 16.40 2.13 -20.69
N GLU A 101 15.56 1.11 -20.87
CA GLU A 101 15.16 0.62 -22.18
C GLU A 101 14.02 1.45 -22.78
N SER A 102 13.34 2.26 -21.97
CA SER A 102 12.14 3.04 -22.37
C SER A 102 11.10 2.17 -23.08
N THR A 103 10.98 0.91 -22.66
CA THR A 103 10.13 -0.09 -23.31
C THR A 103 8.67 0.22 -23.03
N ALA A 104 7.85 0.22 -24.09
CA ALA A 104 6.40 0.28 -23.94
C ALA A 104 5.90 -0.98 -23.21
N CYS A 105 5.04 -0.79 -22.20
CA CYS A 105 4.51 -1.88 -21.40
C CYS A 105 3.01 -1.71 -21.13
N ASP A 106 2.37 -2.80 -20.71
CA ASP A 106 0.96 -2.81 -20.32
C ASP A 106 0.75 -2.32 -18.87
N LEU A 107 -0.51 -2.08 -18.51
CA LEU A 107 -0.89 -1.60 -17.19
C LEU A 107 -0.51 -2.58 -16.06
N ALA A 108 -0.61 -3.88 -16.32
CA ALA A 108 -0.24 -4.91 -15.35
C ALA A 108 1.26 -4.86 -15.02
N THR A 109 2.10 -4.67 -16.03
CA THR A 109 3.54 -4.45 -15.85
C THR A 109 3.78 -3.16 -15.06
N VAL A 110 3.06 -2.09 -15.37
CA VAL A 110 3.18 -0.84 -14.60
C VAL A 110 2.88 -1.09 -13.13
N ALA A 111 1.74 -1.71 -12.81
CA ALA A 111 1.31 -1.93 -11.44
C ALA A 111 2.25 -2.87 -10.65
N LYS A 112 2.86 -3.84 -11.34
CA LYS A 112 3.87 -4.73 -10.76
C LYS A 112 5.12 -3.97 -10.32
N TYR A 113 5.63 -3.06 -11.17
CA TYR A 113 6.96 -2.48 -10.99
C TYR A 113 6.99 -1.07 -10.41
N VAL A 114 5.90 -0.30 -10.48
CA VAL A 114 5.88 1.12 -10.09
C VAL A 114 6.36 1.36 -8.65
N ARG A 115 6.02 0.49 -7.69
CA ARG A 115 6.47 0.61 -6.29
C ARG A 115 7.98 0.45 -6.09
N TRP A 116 8.65 -0.16 -7.07
CA TRP A 116 10.08 -0.47 -7.03
C TRP A 116 10.91 0.54 -7.81
N MET A 117 10.26 1.57 -8.36
CA MET A 117 10.92 2.61 -9.14
C MET A 117 11.84 3.45 -8.26
N PRO A 118 12.97 3.94 -8.83
CA PRO A 118 13.83 4.87 -8.12
C PRO A 118 13.10 6.21 -7.85
N PRO A 119 13.55 6.97 -6.84
CA PRO A 119 13.07 8.34 -6.62
C PRO A 119 13.21 9.19 -7.89
N GLY A 120 12.24 10.06 -8.16
CA GLY A 120 12.21 10.91 -9.35
C GLY A 120 11.69 10.22 -10.62
N ALA A 121 11.30 8.94 -10.53
CA ALA A 121 10.67 8.24 -11.63
C ALA A 121 9.20 8.64 -11.84
N PHE A 122 8.71 8.45 -13.05
CA PHE A 122 7.33 8.68 -13.45
C PHE A 122 6.88 7.61 -14.44
N ILE A 123 5.58 7.33 -14.50
CA ILE A 123 4.98 6.60 -15.62
C ILE A 123 4.46 7.60 -16.64
N LEU A 124 4.86 7.38 -17.89
CA LEU A 124 4.41 8.09 -19.08
C LEU A 124 3.24 7.32 -19.68
N CYS A 125 2.14 8.02 -19.94
CA CYS A 125 1.00 7.53 -20.67
C CYS A 125 1.00 8.21 -22.03
N ARG A 126 1.30 7.47 -23.10
CA ARG A 126 1.47 8.00 -24.46
C ARG A 126 0.35 7.56 -25.38
N GLN A 127 -0.11 8.51 -26.17
CA GLN A 127 -1.00 8.37 -27.32
C GLN A 127 -0.41 9.19 -28.48
N SER A 128 -0.88 8.99 -29.70
CA SER A 128 -0.21 9.52 -30.91
C SER A 128 0.04 11.04 -30.87
N ALA A 129 -0.88 11.79 -30.26
CA ALA A 129 -0.82 13.25 -30.13
C ALA A 129 -0.89 13.75 -28.68
N ARG A 130 -0.95 12.87 -27.69
CA ARG A 130 -1.15 13.23 -26.28
C ARG A 130 -0.18 12.48 -25.38
N GLU A 131 0.32 13.16 -24.37
CA GLU A 131 1.18 12.57 -23.35
C GLU A 131 0.77 13.11 -21.98
N ALA A 132 0.69 12.22 -21.00
CA ALA A 132 0.47 12.55 -19.61
C ALA A 132 1.46 11.78 -18.73
N SER A 133 1.78 12.30 -17.55
CA SER A 133 2.72 11.65 -16.63
C SER A 133 2.16 11.52 -15.22
N ILE A 134 2.42 10.38 -14.60
CA ILE A 134 2.06 10.08 -13.22
C ILE A 134 3.36 9.90 -12.42
N PRO A 135 3.58 10.67 -11.35
CA PRO A 135 4.74 10.48 -10.49
C PRO A 135 4.76 9.08 -9.88
N ALA A 136 5.86 8.33 -10.03
CA ALA A 136 6.03 6.99 -9.47
C ALA A 136 6.58 7.06 -8.04
N THR A 137 5.91 7.81 -7.15
CA THR A 137 6.42 8.06 -5.79
C THR A 137 5.99 6.99 -4.80
N PHE A 138 6.81 6.82 -3.75
CA PHE A 138 6.49 5.91 -2.65
C PHE A 138 5.20 6.33 -1.91
N GLU A 139 4.92 7.63 -1.82
CA GLU A 139 3.71 8.15 -1.19
C GLU A 139 2.44 7.66 -1.89
N ILE A 140 2.50 7.53 -3.22
CA ILE A 140 1.36 7.08 -4.01
C ILE A 140 1.28 5.55 -4.00
N PHE A 141 2.38 4.83 -4.18
CA PHE A 141 2.36 3.38 -4.48
C PHE A 141 3.01 2.46 -3.44
N GLY A 142 3.79 3.01 -2.50
CA GLY A 142 4.72 2.26 -1.64
C GLY A 142 4.06 1.22 -0.73
N SER A 143 2.88 1.53 -0.19
CA SER A 143 2.11 0.64 0.69
C SER A 143 1.01 -0.16 -0.03
N ARG A 144 0.78 0.09 -1.33
CA ARG A 144 -0.34 -0.48 -2.07
C ARG A 144 -0.02 -1.87 -2.62
N THR A 145 -1.04 -2.73 -2.67
CA THR A 145 -1.01 -4.02 -3.38
C THR A 145 -1.07 -3.80 -4.89
N VAL A 146 -0.74 -4.82 -5.69
CA VAL A 146 -0.77 -4.68 -7.17
C VAL A 146 -2.18 -4.30 -7.65
N ALA A 147 -3.22 -4.95 -7.13
CA ALA A 147 -4.61 -4.68 -7.48
C ALA A 147 -5.06 -3.25 -7.11
N GLU A 148 -4.64 -2.74 -5.94
CA GLU A 148 -4.95 -1.35 -5.55
C GLU A 148 -4.23 -0.32 -6.44
N ILE A 149 -3.05 -0.67 -6.94
CA ILE A 149 -2.30 0.15 -7.89
C ILE A 149 -3.02 0.15 -9.25
N GLU A 150 -3.40 -1.03 -9.76
CA GLU A 150 -4.14 -1.15 -11.03
C GLU A 150 -5.43 -0.33 -10.98
N LEU A 151 -6.26 -0.53 -9.96
CA LEU A 151 -7.52 0.20 -9.80
C LEU A 151 -7.30 1.72 -9.71
N GLY A 152 -6.29 2.16 -8.96
CA GLY A 152 -5.96 3.59 -8.85
C GLY A 152 -5.49 4.21 -10.16
N LEU A 153 -4.72 3.47 -10.95
CA LEU A 153 -4.28 3.89 -12.28
C LEU A 153 -5.45 3.93 -13.26
N GLU A 154 -6.31 2.91 -13.30
CA GLU A 154 -7.52 2.90 -14.14
C GLU A 154 -8.42 4.09 -13.85
N PHE A 155 -8.64 4.41 -12.58
CA PHE A 155 -9.41 5.59 -12.18
C PHE A 155 -8.78 6.89 -12.69
N THR A 156 -7.45 7.03 -12.53
CA THR A 156 -6.70 8.21 -12.99
C THR A 156 -6.79 8.36 -14.51
N LEU A 157 -6.61 7.27 -15.26
CA LEU A 157 -6.72 7.27 -16.71
C LEU A 157 -8.15 7.56 -17.18
N GLY A 158 -9.16 7.06 -16.47
CA GLY A 158 -10.57 7.35 -16.73
C GLY A 158 -10.87 8.84 -16.57
N MET A 159 -10.38 9.47 -15.51
CA MET A 159 -10.52 10.92 -15.31
C MET A 159 -9.86 11.72 -16.44
N TRP A 160 -8.65 11.36 -16.85
CA TRP A 160 -7.97 12.03 -17.96
C TRP A 160 -8.65 11.85 -19.32
N LYS A 161 -9.31 10.71 -19.55
CA LYS A 161 -10.15 10.52 -20.73
C LYS A 161 -11.38 11.42 -20.69
N LEU A 162 -12.03 11.55 -19.54
CA LEU A 162 -13.19 12.42 -19.35
C LEU A 162 -12.84 13.91 -19.51
N GLU A 163 -11.66 14.32 -19.06
CA GLU A 163 -11.16 15.70 -19.18
C GLU A 163 -10.60 16.02 -20.58
N GLY A 164 -10.47 15.01 -21.46
CA GLY A 164 -9.89 15.16 -22.79
C GLY A 164 -8.35 15.24 -22.80
N THR A 165 -7.69 15.06 -21.66
CA THR A 165 -6.23 14.95 -21.55
C THR A 165 -5.71 13.71 -22.28
N LEU A 166 -6.46 12.61 -22.24
CA LEU A 166 -6.25 11.40 -23.05
C LEU A 166 -7.46 11.14 -23.93
N ASP A 167 -7.25 10.46 -25.05
CA ASP A 167 -8.33 10.03 -25.94
C ASP A 167 -8.95 8.72 -25.42
N SER A 168 -10.28 8.61 -25.47
CA SER A 168 -10.97 7.40 -25.01
C SER A 168 -10.79 6.22 -25.94
N GLU A 169 -10.68 6.49 -27.25
CA GLU A 169 -10.67 5.51 -28.33
C GLU A 169 -9.25 5.07 -28.72
N GLU A 170 -8.22 5.86 -28.40
CA GLU A 170 -6.85 5.49 -28.71
C GLU A 170 -6.23 4.58 -27.63
N PRO A 171 -5.47 3.54 -28.03
CA PRO A 171 -4.70 2.74 -27.09
C PRO A 171 -3.63 3.59 -26.40
N ILE A 172 -3.33 3.25 -25.15
CA ILE A 172 -2.33 3.94 -24.34
C ILE A 172 -1.09 3.04 -24.23
N ASP A 173 0.06 3.57 -24.64
CA ASP A 173 1.35 2.95 -24.37
C ASP A 173 1.91 3.51 -23.07
N PHE A 174 2.25 2.63 -22.12
CA PHE A 174 2.90 3.05 -20.88
C PHE A 174 4.41 2.92 -21.00
N CYS A 175 5.16 3.88 -20.46
CA CYS A 175 6.61 3.79 -20.32
C CYS A 175 7.02 4.29 -18.94
N PHE A 176 8.21 3.93 -18.47
CA PHE A 176 8.80 4.55 -17.29
C PHE A 176 9.90 5.53 -17.69
N GLY A 177 9.95 6.67 -17.01
CA GLY A 177 10.98 7.68 -17.18
C GLY A 177 11.59 8.10 -15.83
N ILE A 178 12.69 8.82 -15.88
CA ILE A 178 13.32 9.47 -14.73
C ILE A 178 13.70 10.90 -15.12
N CYS A 179 13.45 11.86 -14.23
CA CYS A 179 13.89 13.24 -14.40
C CYS A 179 15.37 13.39 -14.06
#